data_AF-A0A7W4EXE5-F1
#
_entry.id   AF-A0A7W4EXE5-F1
#
_cell.length_a   1.000
_cell.length_b   1.000
_cell.length_c   1.000
_cell.angle_alpha   90.00
_cell.angle_beta   90.00
_cell.angle_gamma   90.00
#
_symmetry.space_group_name_H-M   'P 1'
#
loop_
_entity.id
_entity.type
_entity.pdbx_description
1 polymer ?
#
loop_
_entity_poly.entity_id
_entity_poly.type
_entity_poly.pdbx_seq_one_letter_code
_entity_poly.pdbx_strand_id
1 'polypeptide(L)'
;MNIKEFIVDNLVLLYKGSFSQKLLASAQLSLAPAAALTLTERISGWYVESEFFLFCLCVVLAIDHVLGSYVHWKVYNDFTFKDNLKGLITKLSILLVGFITLSVVNKVLEPIEFFKSYFSVLVQLMVILYPGSSALTNMSVLTGGKFPPSGLLDKIKNFHNSGDIDDLKSKKDEK
;
A
#
# COMPACT_ATOMS: atom_id res chain seq x y z
N MET A 1 -8.50 17.89 -32.45
CA MET A 1 -7.25 17.41 -33.06
C MET A 1 -6.88 16.11 -32.38
N ASN A 2 -6.76 15.03 -33.14
CA ASN A 2 -6.39 13.72 -32.61
C ASN A 2 -4.86 13.66 -32.38
N ILE A 3 -4.36 12.74 -31.54
CA ILE A 3 -2.93 12.60 -31.23
C ILE A 3 -2.08 12.35 -32.47
N LYS A 4 -2.64 11.59 -33.43
CA LYS A 4 -1.98 11.31 -34.71
C LYS A 4 -1.81 12.58 -35.55
N GLU A 5 -2.85 13.41 -35.62
CA GLU A 5 -2.82 14.69 -36.33
C GLU A 5 -1.84 15.64 -35.65
N PHE A 6 -1.90 15.75 -34.31
CA PHE A 6 -0.96 16.55 -33.52
C PHE A 6 0.51 16.17 -33.80
N ILE A 7 0.84 14.88 -33.84
CA ILE A 7 2.21 14.41 -34.11
C ILE A 7 2.61 14.74 -35.55
N VAL A 8 1.77 14.40 -36.53
CA VAL A 8 2.09 14.61 -37.96
C VAL A 8 2.23 16.09 -38.29
N ASP A 9 1.33 16.94 -37.79
CA ASP A 9 1.36 18.38 -38.05
C ASP A 9 2.61 19.03 -37.45
N ASN A 10 2.98 18.65 -36.23
CA ASN A 10 4.20 19.16 -35.60
C ASN A 10 5.48 18.64 -36.29
N LEU A 11 5.49 17.40 -36.81
CA LEU A 11 6.61 16.89 -37.62
C LEU A 11 6.75 17.64 -38.95
N VAL A 12 5.63 17.99 -39.59
CA VAL A 12 5.62 18.80 -40.82
C VAL A 12 6.14 20.21 -40.54
N LEU A 13 5.73 20.84 -39.44
CA LEU A 13 6.23 22.15 -39.00
C LEU A 13 7.72 22.12 -38.67
N LEU A 14 8.23 21.03 -38.09
CA LEU A 14 9.66 20.83 -37.85
C LEU A 14 10.47 20.75 -39.15
N TYR A 15 9.91 20.11 -40.19
CA TYR A 15 10.58 19.96 -41.48
C TYR A 15 10.51 21.25 -42.32
N LYS A 16 9.31 21.83 -42.50
CA LYS A 16 9.04 22.92 -43.45
C LYS A 16 8.82 24.31 -42.83
N GLY A 17 8.63 24.41 -41.52
CA GLY A 17 8.30 25.68 -40.86
C GLY A 17 9.46 26.68 -40.79
N SER A 18 9.16 27.92 -40.43
CA SER A 18 10.16 28.94 -40.08
C SER A 18 10.90 28.57 -38.78
N PHE A 19 12.03 29.23 -38.50
CA PHE A 19 12.82 28.96 -37.29
C PHE A 19 11.97 28.94 -36.00
N SER A 20 11.10 29.93 -35.82
CA SER A 20 10.21 30.00 -34.64
C SER A 20 9.19 28.86 -34.62
N GLN A 21 8.66 28.46 -35.77
CA GLN A 21 7.72 27.32 -35.87
C GLN A 21 8.41 25.99 -35.56
N LYS A 22 9.67 25.81 -36.00
CA LYS A 22 10.48 24.63 -35.66
C LYS A 22 10.75 24.55 -34.16
N LEU A 23 11.05 25.69 -33.52
CA LEU A 23 11.28 25.76 -32.08
C LEU A 23 10.01 25.41 -31.28
N LEU A 24 8.86 25.97 -31.66
CA LEU A 24 7.58 25.66 -31.02
C LEU A 24 7.15 24.20 -31.23
N ALA A 25 7.28 23.66 -32.45
CA ALA A 25 6.94 22.27 -32.74
C ALA A 25 7.84 21.29 -31.97
N SER A 26 9.14 21.61 -31.82
CA SER A 26 10.08 20.83 -31.01
C SER A 26 9.69 20.82 -29.53
N ALA A 27 9.29 21.97 -28.99
CA ALA A 27 8.79 22.06 -27.61
C ALA A 27 7.50 21.26 -27.44
N GLN A 28 6.52 21.41 -28.34
CA GLN A 28 5.24 20.70 -28.24
C GLN A 28 5.38 19.18 -28.32
N LEU A 29 6.25 18.67 -29.20
CA LEU A 29 6.53 17.22 -29.30
C LEU A 29 7.30 16.68 -28.10
N SER A 30 8.15 17.49 -27.45
CA SER A 30 8.95 17.04 -26.31
C SER A 30 8.17 17.01 -24.99
N LEU A 31 7.08 17.79 -24.87
CA LEU A 31 6.28 17.86 -23.65
C LEU A 31 5.71 16.50 -23.20
N ALA A 32 5.16 15.70 -24.13
CA ALA A 32 4.55 14.42 -23.78
C ALA A 32 5.60 13.38 -23.31
N PRO A 33 6.72 13.15 -24.03
CA PRO A 33 7.82 12.33 -23.52
C PRO A 33 8.43 12.86 -22.23
N ALA A 34 8.59 14.18 -22.08
CA ALA A 34 9.15 14.77 -20.86
C ALA A 34 8.24 14.52 -19.64
N ALA A 35 6.93 14.73 -19.78
CA ALA A 35 5.96 14.44 -18.72
C ALA A 35 5.95 12.95 -18.35
N ALA A 36 6.01 12.06 -19.34
CA ALA A 36 6.10 10.62 -19.10
C ALA A 36 7.39 10.26 -18.35
N LEU A 37 8.53 10.78 -18.80
CA LEU A 37 9.83 10.54 -18.17
C LEU A 37 9.85 11.05 -16.72
N THR A 38 9.40 12.29 -16.46
CA THR A 38 9.32 12.85 -15.10
C THR A 38 8.42 12.01 -14.19
N LEU A 39 7.30 11.51 -14.70
CA LEU A 39 6.41 10.63 -13.92
C LEU A 39 7.11 9.31 -13.61
N THR A 40 7.74 8.68 -14.60
CA THR A 40 8.48 7.43 -14.44
C THR A 40 9.63 7.57 -13.46
N GLU A 41 10.41 8.65 -13.53
CA GLU A 41 11.51 8.93 -12.58
C GLU A 41 10.98 9.08 -11.16
N ARG A 42 9.88 9.81 -10.96
CA ARG A 42 9.27 9.99 -9.63
C ARG A 42 8.74 8.67 -9.06
N ILE A 43 8.05 7.86 -9.87
CA ILE A 43 7.52 6.56 -9.45
C ILE A 43 8.68 5.60 -9.15
N SER A 44 9.70 5.58 -10.00
CA SER A 44 10.86 4.69 -9.84
C SER A 44 11.68 5.08 -8.61
N GLY A 45 11.90 6.37 -8.37
CA GLY A 45 12.59 6.85 -7.18
C GLY A 45 11.87 6.43 -5.90
N TRP A 46 10.55 6.62 -5.83
CA TRP A 46 9.75 6.19 -4.70
C TRP A 46 9.76 4.66 -4.50
N TYR A 47 9.75 3.89 -5.60
CA TYR A 47 9.87 2.44 -5.57
C TYR A 47 11.22 2.00 -4.99
N VAL A 48 12.32 2.57 -5.47
CA VAL A 48 13.68 2.23 -5.00
C VAL A 48 13.83 2.53 -3.51
N GLU A 49 13.32 3.68 -3.04
CA GLU A 49 13.33 4.04 -1.61
C GLU A 49 12.51 3.08 -0.74
N SER A 50 11.47 2.46 -1.31
CA SER A 50 10.51 1.61 -0.60
C SER A 50 10.65 0.12 -0.92
N GLU A 51 11.65 -0.30 -1.70
CA GLU A 51 11.71 -1.63 -2.32
C GLU A 51 11.67 -2.74 -1.27
N PHE A 52 12.54 -2.65 -0.26
CA PHE A 52 12.62 -3.65 0.79
C PHE A 52 11.34 -3.72 1.62
N PHE A 53 10.71 -2.57 1.91
CA PHE A 53 9.44 -2.52 2.60
C PHE A 53 8.31 -3.18 1.78
N LEU A 54 8.22 -2.85 0.49
CA LEU A 54 7.24 -3.44 -0.42
C LEU A 54 7.44 -4.95 -0.56
N PHE A 55 8.68 -5.41 -0.62
CA PHE A 55 9.00 -6.85 -0.59
C PHE A 55 8.47 -7.51 0.69
N CYS A 56 8.79 -6.97 1.86
CA CYS A 56 8.30 -7.47 3.15
C CYS A 56 6.76 -7.46 3.21
N LEU A 57 6.11 -6.40 2.71
CA LEU A 57 4.65 -6.30 2.65
C LEU A 57 4.05 -7.40 1.78
N CYS A 58 4.64 -7.68 0.61
CA CYS A 58 4.23 -8.79 -0.26
C CYS A 58 4.39 -10.15 0.42
N VAL A 59 5.47 -10.37 1.15
CA VAL A 59 5.69 -11.61 1.92
C VAL A 59 4.63 -11.77 3.01
N VAL A 60 4.35 -10.72 3.79
CA VAL A 60 3.32 -10.75 4.84
C VAL A 60 1.93 -10.99 4.24
N LEU A 61 1.61 -10.36 3.11
CA LEU A 61 0.37 -10.60 2.37
C LEU A 61 0.24 -12.04 1.90
N ALA A 62 1.31 -12.63 1.38
CA ALA A 62 1.31 -14.02 0.94
C ALA A 62 1.05 -14.96 2.12
N ILE A 63 1.73 -14.73 3.26
CA ILE A 63 1.52 -15.50 4.49
C ILE A 63 0.08 -15.37 4.98
N ASP A 64 -0.43 -14.14 5.07
CA ASP A 64 -1.81 -13.85 5.46
C ASP A 64 -2.82 -14.59 4.57
N HIS A 65 -2.63 -14.52 3.25
CA HIS A 65 -3.51 -15.15 2.29
C HIS A 65 -3.48 -16.68 2.38
N VAL A 66 -2.30 -17.28 2.53
CA VAL A 66 -2.14 -18.73 2.70
C VAL A 66 -2.79 -19.19 4.00
N LEU A 67 -2.53 -18.51 5.11
CA LEU A 67 -3.10 -18.84 6.41
C LEU A 67 -4.62 -18.71 6.41
N GLY A 68 -5.15 -17.61 5.87
CA GLY A 68 -6.59 -17.40 5.74
C GLY A 68 -7.24 -18.48 4.88
N SER A 69 -6.66 -18.78 3.72
CA SER A 69 -7.13 -19.85 2.84
C SER A 69 -7.16 -21.21 3.55
N TYR A 70 -6.10 -21.52 4.29
CA TYR A 70 -6.00 -22.78 5.04
C TYR A 70 -7.02 -22.87 6.17
N VAL A 71 -7.21 -21.80 6.95
CA VAL A 71 -8.19 -21.73 8.04
C VAL A 71 -9.61 -21.91 7.51
N HIS A 72 -10.00 -21.17 6.47
CA HIS A 72 -11.34 -21.30 5.87
C HIS A 72 -11.56 -22.68 5.24
N TRP A 73 -10.52 -23.30 4.67
CA TRP A 73 -10.64 -24.62 4.08
C TRP A 73 -10.74 -25.73 5.15
N LYS A 74 -9.90 -25.71 6.17
CA LYS A 74 -9.74 -26.84 7.11
C LYS A 74 -10.43 -26.66 8.45
N VAL A 75 -10.52 -25.43 8.95
CA VAL A 75 -11.09 -25.14 10.28
C VAL A 75 -12.56 -24.79 10.14
N TYR A 76 -12.88 -23.78 9.32
CA TYR A 76 -14.26 -23.30 9.18
C TYR A 76 -15.09 -24.08 8.15
N ASN A 77 -14.44 -24.78 7.21
CA ASN A 77 -15.09 -25.56 6.16
C ASN A 77 -16.06 -24.73 5.29
N ASP A 78 -15.77 -23.45 5.10
CA ASP A 78 -16.59 -22.48 4.35
C ASP A 78 -15.86 -21.90 3.13
N PHE A 79 -14.69 -22.46 2.78
CA PHE A 79 -13.87 -21.95 1.69
C PHE A 79 -14.57 -21.97 0.33
N THR A 80 -14.59 -20.81 -0.33
CA THR A 80 -14.89 -20.69 -1.76
C THR A 80 -13.78 -19.92 -2.47
N PHE A 81 -13.42 -20.34 -3.69
CA PHE A 81 -12.39 -19.65 -4.46
C PHE A 81 -12.77 -18.19 -4.77
N LYS A 82 -14.07 -17.95 -5.03
CA LYS A 82 -14.59 -16.62 -5.33
C LYS A 82 -14.38 -15.66 -4.15
N ASP A 83 -14.73 -16.08 -2.93
CA ASP A 83 -14.60 -15.23 -1.75
C ASP A 83 -13.13 -15.05 -1.36
N ASN A 84 -12.31 -16.09 -1.52
CA ASN A 84 -10.87 -16.00 -1.28
C ASN A 84 -10.18 -15.01 -2.24
N LEU A 85 -10.48 -15.09 -3.54
CA LEU A 85 -9.94 -14.16 -4.53
C LEU A 85 -10.47 -12.73 -4.30
N LYS A 86 -11.76 -12.59 -3.99
CA LYS A 86 -12.35 -11.29 -3.64
C LYS A 86 -11.64 -10.67 -2.44
N GLY A 87 -11.41 -11.45 -1.39
CA GLY A 87 -10.68 -11.00 -0.19
C GLY A 87 -9.26 -10.54 -0.51
N LEU A 88 -8.53 -11.28 -1.34
CA LEU A 88 -7.18 -10.89 -1.79
C LEU A 88 -7.19 -9.57 -2.56
N ILE A 89 -8.08 -9.44 -3.55
CA ILE A 89 -8.22 -8.22 -4.35
C ILE A 89 -8.57 -7.03 -3.45
N THR A 90 -9.52 -7.19 -2.52
CA THR A 90 -9.90 -6.15 -1.57
C THR A 90 -8.72 -5.71 -0.71
N LYS A 91 -7.95 -6.66 -0.15
CA LYS A 91 -6.75 -6.33 0.66
C LYS A 91 -5.71 -5.58 -0.15
N LEU A 92 -5.42 -6.03 -1.38
CA LEU A 92 -4.49 -5.35 -2.29
C LEU A 92 -4.95 -3.93 -2.63
N SER A 93 -6.23 -3.74 -2.94
CA SER A 93 -6.79 -2.42 -3.25
C SER A 93 -6.70 -1.46 -2.06
N ILE A 94 -7.06 -1.92 -0.85
CA ILE A 94 -6.98 -1.10 0.36
C ILE A 94 -5.53 -0.73 0.68
N LEU A 95 -4.59 -1.67 0.56
CA LEU A 95 -3.17 -1.39 0.77
C LEU A 95 -2.61 -0.40 -0.23
N LEU A 96 -2.97 -0.53 -1.52
CA LEU A 96 -2.54 0.41 -2.54
C LEU A 96 -3.03 1.82 -2.24
N VAL A 97 -4.34 1.97 -1.98
CA VAL A 97 -4.94 3.29 -1.69
C VAL A 97 -4.38 3.87 -0.39
N GLY A 98 -4.31 3.07 0.67
CA GLY A 98 -3.82 3.50 1.98
C GLY A 98 -2.34 3.90 1.95
N PHE A 99 -1.49 3.08 1.32
CA PHE A 99 -0.06 3.37 1.25
C PHE A 99 0.24 4.60 0.40
N ILE A 100 -0.43 4.79 -0.74
CA ILE A 100 -0.28 6.01 -1.55
C ILE A 100 -0.73 7.24 -0.74
N THR A 101 -1.90 7.18 -0.12
CA THR A 101 -2.45 8.30 0.67
C THR A 101 -1.50 8.69 1.80
N LEU A 102 -1.02 7.73 2.58
CA LEU A 102 -0.10 7.98 3.67
C LEU A 102 1.29 8.42 3.20
N SER A 103 1.76 7.92 2.06
CA SER A 103 3.03 8.35 1.46
C SER A 103 2.98 9.81 1.00
N VAL A 104 1.84 10.27 0.46
CA VAL A 104 1.64 11.68 0.13
C VAL A 104 1.71 12.55 1.38
N VAL A 105 1.07 12.14 2.48
CA VAL A 105 1.17 12.85 3.76
C VAL A 105 2.60 12.87 4.28
N ASN A 106 3.31 11.73 4.22
CA ASN A 106 4.72 11.64 4.62
C ASN A 106 5.58 12.63 3.84
N LYS A 107 5.36 12.76 2.52
CA LYS A 107 6.10 13.69 1.67
C LYS A 107 5.84 15.16 2.03
N VAL A 108 4.61 15.51 2.41
CA VAL A 108 4.26 16.86 2.88
C VAL A 108 4.95 17.19 4.21
N LEU A 109 5.09 16.20 5.09
CA LEU A 109 5.69 16.36 6.42
C LEU A 109 7.22 16.22 6.44
N GLU A 110 7.81 15.64 5.39
CA GLU A 110 9.26 15.39 5.27
C GLU A 110 10.17 16.61 5.54
N PRO A 111 9.81 17.85 5.15
CA PRO A 111 10.64 19.03 5.43
C PRO A 111 10.79 19.35 6.92
N ILE A 112 9.93 18.78 7.78
CA ILE A 112 9.96 18.99 9.23
C ILE A 112 10.83 17.89 9.85
N GLU A 113 11.95 18.28 10.47
CA GLU A 113 12.98 17.38 10.99
C GLU A 113 12.43 16.33 11.98
N PHE A 114 11.47 16.73 12.83
CA PHE A 114 10.77 15.82 13.74
C PHE A 114 9.98 14.71 13.01
N PHE A 115 9.40 14.97 11.85
CA PHE A 115 8.54 13.98 11.16
C PHE A 115 9.31 13.12 10.16
N LYS A 116 10.48 13.58 9.69
CA LYS A 116 11.25 12.96 8.60
C LYS A 116 11.48 11.46 8.75
N SER A 117 11.81 10.97 9.96
CA SER A 117 12.04 9.54 10.20
C SER A 117 10.86 8.84 10.87
N TYR A 118 10.21 9.48 11.83
CA TYR A 118 9.18 8.83 12.65
C TYR A 118 7.88 8.60 11.88
N PHE A 119 7.50 9.54 11.02
CA PHE A 119 6.26 9.41 10.26
C PHE A 119 6.37 8.31 9.19
N SER A 120 7.51 8.20 8.52
CA SER A 120 7.77 7.12 7.56
C SER A 120 7.65 5.73 8.20
N VAL A 121 8.26 5.52 9.37
CA VAL A 121 8.14 4.27 10.13
C VAL A 121 6.70 4.00 10.54
N LEU A 122 5.97 5.03 10.99
CA LEU A 122 4.56 4.90 11.37
C LEU A 122 3.69 4.49 10.18
N VAL A 123 3.90 5.10 9.00
CA VAL A 123 3.19 4.73 7.76
C VAL A 123 3.46 3.27 7.40
N GLN A 124 4.73 2.87 7.39
CA GLN A 124 5.11 1.49 7.09
C GLN A 124 4.48 0.50 8.07
N LEU A 125 4.46 0.84 9.37
CA LEU A 125 3.85 0.02 10.40
C LEU A 125 2.33 -0.11 10.21
N MET A 126 1.63 0.99 9.93
CA MET A 126 0.18 0.96 9.69
C MET A 126 -0.17 0.06 8.50
N VAL A 127 0.60 0.15 7.42
CA VAL A 127 0.37 -0.60 6.18
C VAL A 127 0.67 -2.09 6.37
N ILE A 128 1.78 -2.45 7.04
CA ILE A 128 2.15 -3.87 7.24
C ILE A 128 1.26 -4.56 8.29
N LEU A 129 0.78 -3.82 9.29
CA LEU A 129 -0.10 -4.37 10.33
C LEU A 129 -1.48 -4.76 9.79
N TYR A 130 -1.93 -4.19 8.67
CA TYR A 130 -3.21 -4.57 8.09
C TYR A 130 -3.26 -6.06 7.69
N PRO A 131 -2.40 -6.57 6.78
CA PRO A 131 -2.33 -8.01 6.53
C PRO A 131 -1.69 -8.79 7.69
N GLY A 132 -0.76 -8.18 8.43
CA GLY A 132 -0.09 -8.83 9.56
C GLY A 132 -1.03 -9.22 10.70
N SER A 133 -1.96 -8.35 11.08
CA SER A 133 -2.96 -8.62 12.13
C SER A 133 -3.93 -9.74 11.73
N SER A 134 -4.34 -9.79 10.46
CA SER A 134 -5.13 -10.88 9.90
C SER A 134 -4.37 -12.21 9.92
N ALA A 135 -3.09 -12.21 9.50
CA ALA A 135 -2.23 -13.39 9.57
C ALA A 135 -2.10 -13.90 11.01
N LEU A 136 -1.81 -13.00 11.95
CA LEU A 136 -1.71 -13.32 13.37
C LEU A 136 -3.02 -13.89 13.93
N THR A 137 -4.17 -13.35 13.54
CA THR A 137 -5.48 -13.89 13.94
C THR A 137 -5.66 -15.32 13.46
N ASN A 138 -5.33 -15.60 12.19
CA ASN A 138 -5.37 -16.94 11.62
C ASN A 138 -4.38 -17.89 12.32
N MET A 139 -3.17 -17.44 12.68
CA MET A 139 -2.23 -18.23 13.48
C MET A 139 -2.79 -18.56 14.86
N SER A 140 -3.47 -17.62 15.51
CA SER A 140 -4.09 -17.85 16.82
C SER A 140 -5.15 -18.94 16.72
N VAL A 141 -5.99 -18.90 15.68
CA VAL A 141 -6.97 -19.95 15.39
C VAL A 141 -6.29 -21.31 15.20
N LEU A 142 -5.24 -21.39 14.39
CA LEU A 142 -4.53 -22.63 14.10
C LEU A 142 -3.79 -23.22 15.31
N THR A 143 -3.33 -22.36 16.22
CA THR A 143 -2.60 -22.78 17.42
C THR A 143 -3.50 -23.01 18.64
N GLY A 144 -4.81 -22.85 18.49
CA GLY A 144 -5.75 -22.93 19.61
C GLY A 144 -5.52 -21.82 20.64
N GLY A 145 -5.13 -20.63 20.18
CA GLY A 145 -4.93 -19.44 21.01
C GLY A 145 -3.55 -19.31 21.66
N LYS A 146 -2.55 -20.09 21.23
CA LYS A 146 -1.18 -20.02 21.79
C LYS A 146 -0.34 -18.91 21.18
N PHE A 147 -0.43 -18.70 19.87
CA PHE A 147 0.37 -17.68 19.17
C PHE A 147 -0.40 -16.94 18.06
N PRO A 148 -0.51 -15.60 18.14
CA PRO A 148 -0.39 -14.85 19.39
C PRO A 148 -1.47 -15.31 20.39
N PRO A 149 -1.27 -15.08 21.70
CA PRO A 149 -2.27 -15.43 22.71
C PRO A 149 -3.64 -14.84 22.36
N SER A 150 -4.69 -15.66 22.32
CA SER A 150 -6.05 -15.18 21.99
C SER A 150 -6.50 -14.07 22.95
N GLY A 151 -6.18 -14.21 24.24
CA GLY A 151 -6.47 -13.18 25.23
C GLY A 151 -5.77 -11.84 24.97
N LEU A 152 -4.63 -11.82 24.26
CA LEU A 152 -4.02 -10.55 23.81
C LEU A 152 -4.83 -9.93 22.68
N LEU A 153 -5.25 -10.73 21.69
CA LEU A 153 -6.09 -10.26 20.58
C LEU A 153 -7.44 -9.72 21.07
N ASP A 154 -8.06 -10.41 22.01
CA ASP A 154 -9.34 -10.00 22.61
C ASP A 154 -9.21 -8.68 23.36
N LYS A 155 -8.14 -8.48 24.13
CA LYS A 155 -7.87 -7.19 24.81
C LYS A 155 -7.68 -6.05 23.83
N ILE A 156 -6.91 -6.25 22.77
CA ILE A 156 -6.71 -5.24 21.73
C ILE A 156 -8.04 -4.90 21.05
N LYS A 157 -8.87 -5.92 20.77
CA LYS A 157 -10.20 -5.75 20.17
C LYS A 157 -11.15 -5.00 21.11
N ASN A 158 -11.15 -5.32 22.40
CA ASN A 158 -11.99 -4.66 23.39
C ASN A 158 -11.58 -3.18 23.52
N PHE A 159 -10.29 -2.90 23.70
CA PHE A 159 -9.75 -1.55 23.71
C PHE A 159 -10.10 -0.75 22.44
N HIS A 160 -10.03 -1.38 21.25
CA HIS A 160 -10.41 -0.72 20.01
C HIS A 160 -11.90 -0.29 19.99
N ASN A 161 -12.78 -1.11 20.57
CA ASN A 161 -14.22 -0.84 20.59
C ASN A 161 -14.62 0.14 21.71
N SER A 162 -13.95 0.10 22.86
CA SER A 162 -14.31 0.88 24.06
C SER A 162 -13.50 2.18 24.19
N GLY A 163 -12.26 2.20 23.71
CA GLY A 163 -11.26 3.23 24.01
C GLY A 163 -10.74 3.20 25.46
N ASP A 164 -11.17 2.22 26.26
CA ASP A 164 -10.85 2.15 27.69
C ASP A 164 -9.54 1.39 27.94
N ILE A 165 -8.54 2.09 28.46
CA ILE A 165 -7.21 1.54 28.78
C ILE A 165 -7.30 0.35 29.75
N ASP A 166 -8.35 0.29 30.57
CA ASP A 166 -8.57 -0.82 31.49
C ASP A 166 -8.78 -2.16 30.77
N ASP A 167 -9.25 -2.16 29.52
CA ASP A 167 -9.38 -3.37 28.70
C ASP A 167 -8.03 -4.00 28.33
N LEU A 168 -6.94 -3.23 28.38
CA LEU A 168 -5.58 -3.74 28.13
C LEU A 168 -4.96 -4.35 29.40
N LYS A 169 -5.49 -4.03 30.58
CA LYS A 169 -4.95 -4.52 31.84
C LYS A 169 -5.26 -6.01 32.01
N SER A 170 -4.30 -6.79 32.52
CA SER A 170 -4.65 -8.08 33.11
C SER A 170 -5.46 -7.80 34.36
N LYS A 171 -6.69 -8.32 34.46
CA LYS A 171 -7.38 -8.42 35.75
C LYS A 171 -6.40 -9.12 36.68
N LYS A 172 -5.84 -8.39 37.65
CA LYS A 172 -5.04 -9.02 38.71
C LYS A 172 -6.00 -9.95 39.43
N ASP A 173 -5.64 -11.21 39.55
CA ASP A 173 -6.35 -12.14 40.41
C ASP A 173 -6.37 -11.53 41.82
N GLU A 174 -7.52 -11.02 42.24
CA GLU A 174 -7.80 -10.80 43.65
C GLU A 174 -7.83 -12.18 44.30
N LYS A 175 -6.72 -12.54 44.95
CA LYS A 175 -6.68 -13.56 46.00
C LYS A 175 -6.71 -12.88 47.35
#